data_AF-A0AA96GKW5-F1
#
_entry.id   AF-A0AA96GKW5-F1
#
_cell.length_a   1.000
_cell.length_b   1.000
_cell.length_c   1.000
_cell.angle_alpha   90.00
_cell.angle_beta   90.00
_cell.angle_gamma   90.00
#
_symmetry.space_group_name_H-M   'P 1'
#
loop_
_entity.id
_entity.type
_entity.pdbx_description
1 polymer ?
#
loop_
_entity_poly.entity_id
_entity_poly.type
_entity_poly.pdbx_seq_one_letter_code
_entity_poly.pdbx_strand_id
1 'polypeptide(L)' 'MRKLKSIVTIVLGALVVLIAFQNMAAVELTFLFWTFEARRIVLIGICVVIGFLLGRITSTHKQTSQEVQ' A
#
# COMPACT_ATOMS: atom_id res chain seq x y z
N MET A 1 21.56 6.02 25.58
CA MET A 1 21.04 5.12 24.51
C MET A 1 19.55 5.31 24.18
N ARG A 2 18.62 5.37 25.15
CA ARG A 2 17.16 5.49 24.88
C ARG A 2 16.76 6.78 24.12
N LYS A 3 17.36 7.93 24.46
CA LYS A 3 17.09 9.21 23.76
C LYS A 3 17.59 9.22 22.32
N LEU A 4 18.75 8.61 22.06
CA LEU A 4 19.31 8.47 20.72
C LEU A 4 18.43 7.58 19.84
N LYS A 5 17.96 6.45 20.38
CA LYS A 5 16.96 5.59 19.70
C LYS A 5 15.69 6.36 19.37
N SER A 6 15.16 7.15 20.32
CA SER A 6 13.95 7.96 20.09
C SER A 6 14.14 9.02 19.01
N ILE A 7 15.28 9.71 19.00
CA ILE A 7 15.59 10.73 17.97
C ILE A 7 15.73 10.07 16.61
N VAL A 8 16.43 8.94 16.52
CA VAL A 8 16.58 8.16 15.29
C VAL A 8 15.21 7.70 14.78
N THR A 9 14.33 7.21 15.65
CA THR A 9 12.96 6.82 15.25
C THR A 9 12.16 8.00 14.71
N ILE A 10 12.23 9.17 15.34
CA ILE A 10 11.52 10.37 14.87
C ILE A 10 12.06 10.83 13.51
N VAL A 11 13.39 10.88 13.37
CA VAL A 11 14.06 11.27 12.12
C VAL A 11 13.71 10.30 10.98
N LEU A 12 13.75 8.99 11.24
CA LEU A 12 13.36 7.98 10.27
C LEU A 12 11.88 8.07 9.90
N GLY A 13 11.00 8.31 10.86
CA GLY A 13 9.56 8.51 10.61
C GLY A 13 9.32 9.74 9.72
N ALA A 14 9.97 10.86 10.02
CA ALA A 14 9.90 12.07 9.21
C ALA A 14 10.43 11.85 7.78
N LEU A 15 11.54 11.12 7.64
CA LEU A 15 12.10 10.75 6.34
C LEU A 15 11.13 9.90 5.52
N VAL A 16 10.45 8.91 6.13
CA VAL A 16 9.44 8.10 5.43
C VAL A 16 8.30 8.97 4.91
N VAL A 17 7.80 9.89 5.73
CA VAL A 17 6.73 10.82 5.32
C VAL A 17 7.20 11.73 4.18
N LEU A 18 8.41 12.29 4.28
CA LEU A 18 8.98 13.13 3.24
C LEU A 18 9.21 12.37 1.93
N ILE A 19 9.71 11.14 2.00
CA ILE A 19 9.90 10.27 0.83
C ILE A 19 8.54 9.96 0.21
N ALA A 20 7.52 9.60 0.99
CA ALA A 20 6.17 9.35 0.47
C ALA A 20 5.58 10.60 -0.19
N PHE A 21 5.76 11.77 0.42
CA PHE A 21 5.29 13.05 -0.11
C PHE A 21 6.04 13.48 -1.38
N GLN A 22 7.36 13.32 -1.42
CA GLN A 22 8.16 13.58 -2.63
C GLN A 22 7.86 12.58 -3.75
N ASN A 23 7.53 11.34 -3.40
CA ASN A 23 7.07 10.32 -4.34
C ASN A 23 5.60 10.47 -4.73
N MET A 24 4.93 11.58 -4.36
CA MET A 24 3.67 12.01 -4.96
C MET A 24 3.84 12.57 -6.39
N ALA A 25 4.89 12.15 -7.11
CA ALA A 25 5.00 12.39 -8.53
C ALA A 25 3.73 11.89 -9.23
N ALA A 26 3.11 12.79 -10.00
CA ALA A 26 2.03 12.43 -10.90
C ALA A 26 2.60 11.48 -11.96
N VAL A 27 1.89 10.40 -12.20
CA VAL A 27 2.14 9.49 -13.31
C VAL A 27 0.94 9.54 -14.20
N GLU A 28 1.19 9.68 -15.49
CA GLU A 28 0.18 9.48 -16.51
C GLU A 28 -0.18 8.00 -16.57
N LEU A 29 -1.47 7.73 -16.40
CA LEU A 29 -2.03 6.39 -16.56
C LEU A 29 -2.87 6.35 -17.81
N THR A 30 -2.48 5.46 -18.71
CA THR A 30 -3.26 5.13 -19.90
C THR A 30 -4.07 3.87 -19.60
N PHE A 31 -5.36 4.05 -19.35
CA PHE A 31 -6.31 2.96 -19.14
C PHE A 31 -7.18 2.76 -20.37
N LEU A 32 -6.75 1.82 -21.23
CA LEU A 32 -7.37 1.40 -22.50
C LEU A 32 -7.60 2.53 -23.52
N PHE A 33 -8.47 3.51 -23.23
CA PHE A 33 -8.75 4.71 -24.04
C PHE A 33 -8.65 6.03 -23.25
N TRP A 34 -8.39 5.96 -21.95
CA TRP A 34 -8.39 7.13 -21.06
C TRP A 34 -6.97 7.40 -20.56
N THR A 35 -6.50 8.63 -20.74
CA THR A 35 -5.26 9.11 -20.12
C THR A 35 -5.61 10.10 -19.00
N PHE A 36 -5.11 9.85 -17.80
CA PHE A 36 -5.25 10.78 -16.69
C PHE A 36 -4.03 10.72 -15.78
N GLU A 37 -3.72 11.86 -15.16
CA GLU A 37 -2.65 11.95 -14.18
C GLU A 37 -3.16 11.53 -12.80
N ALA A 38 -2.46 10.56 -12.20
CA ALA A 38 -2.71 10.15 -10.83
C ALA A 38 -1.40 10.11 -10.03
N ARG A 39 -1.48 10.41 -8.73
CA ARG A 39 -0.32 10.27 -7.85
C ARG A 39 -0.04 8.79 -7.63
N ARG A 40 1.23 8.36 -7.78
CA ARG A 40 1.65 6.95 -7.59
C ARG A 40 1.10 6.31 -6.33
N ILE A 41 1.03 7.06 -5.22
CA ILE A 41 0.56 6.55 -3.93
C ILE A 41 -0.91 6.11 -3.94
N VAL A 42 -1.76 6.76 -4.75
CA VAL A 42 -3.19 6.40 -4.88
C VAL A 42 -3.31 5.02 -5.54
N LEU A 43 -2.52 4.77 -6.58
CA LEU A 43 -2.51 3.48 -7.28
C LEU A 43 -1.99 2.36 -6.39
N ILE A 44 -0.89 2.61 -5.68
CA ILE A 44 -0.33 1.63 -4.73
C ILE A 44 -1.39 1.30 -3.67
N GLY A 45 -2.08 2.30 -3.12
CA GLY A 45 -3.16 2.09 -2.17
C GLY A 45 -4.30 1.23 -2.73
N ILE A 46 -4.78 1.54 -3.93
CA ILE A 46 -5.84 0.76 -4.60
C ILE A 46 -5.40 -0.69 -4.82
N CYS A 47 -4.18 -0.92 -5.33
CA CYS A 47 -3.65 -2.26 -5.55
C CYS A 47 -3.55 -3.08 -4.26
N VAL A 48 -3.09 -2.47 -3.16
CA VAL A 48 -3.00 -3.11 -1.85
C VAL A 48 -4.38 -3.49 -1.33
N VAL A 49 -5.36 -2.58 -1.44
CA VAL A 49 -6.74 -2.84 -1.01
C VAL A 49 -7.35 -3.98 -1.81
N ILE A 50 -7.23 -3.97 -3.14
CA ILE A 50 -7.75 -5.04 -4.01
C ILE A 50 -7.08 -6.37 -3.66
N GLY A 51 -5.75 -6.41 -3.58
CA GLY A 51 -5.01 -7.63 -3.22
C GLY A 51 -5.41 -8.17 -1.85
N PHE A 52 -5.62 -7.30 -0.88
CA PHE A 52 -6.08 -7.69 0.46
C PHE A 52 -7.51 -8.25 0.45
N LEU A 53 -8.44 -7.62 -0.26
CA LEU A 53 -9.82 -8.09 -0.39
C LEU A 53 -9.87 -9.44 -1.11
N LEU A 54 -9.13 -9.60 -2.22
CA LEU A 54 -9.02 -10.87 -2.92
C LEU A 54 -8.43 -11.96 -2.03
N GLY A 55 -7.35 -11.65 -1.29
CA GLY A 55 -6.75 -12.59 -0.33
C GLY A 55 -7.73 -13.02 0.76
N ARG A 56 -8.52 -12.09 1.30
CA ARG A 56 -9.59 -12.40 2.26
C ARG A 56 -10.65 -13.33 1.66
N ILE A 57 -11.16 -13.03 0.46
CA ILE A 57 -12.17 -13.84 -0.22
C ILE A 57 -11.65 -15.26 -0.49
N THR A 58 -10.43 -15.39 -1.03
CA THR A 58 -9.82 -16.69 -1.30
C THR A 58 -9.54 -17.46 0.00
N SER A 59 -9.13 -16.79 1.07
CA SER A 59 -8.90 -17.42 2.38
C SER A 59 -10.20 -17.97 3.00
N THR A 60 -11.32 -17.24 2.89
CA THR A 60 -12.63 -17.70 3.37
C THR A 60 -13.09 -18.95 2.62
N HIS A 61 -12.82 -19.02 1.31
CA HIS A 61 -13.20 -20.18 0.51
C HIS A 61 -12.39 -21.46 0.82
N LYS A 62 -11.21 -21.32 1.46
CA LYS A 62 -10.35 -22.46 1.84
C LYS A 62 -10.76 -23.10 3.17
N GLN A 63 -11.57 -22.43 3.99
CA GLN A 63 -12.00 -22.94 5.31
C GLN A 63 -13.27 -23.81 5.24
N THR A 64 -14.14 -23.61 4.25
CA THR A 64 -15.37 -24.41 4.07
C THR A 64 -15.12 -25.85 3.58
N SER A 65 -13.91 -26.18 3.12
CA SER A 65 -13.58 -27.54 2.65
C SER A 65 -12.79 -28.41 3.63
N GLN A 66 -12.48 -27.93 4.84
CA GLN A 66 -11.75 -28.73 5.86
C GLN A 66 -12.61 -29.18 7.06
N GLU A 67 -13.87 -28.75 7.20
CA GLU A 67 -14.79 -29.31 8.21
C GLU A 67 -15.55 -30.57 7.75
N VAL A 68 -15.29 -31.04 6.51
CA VAL A 68 -15.85 -32.30 5.98
C VAL A 68 -14.70 -33.20 5.53
N GLN A 69 -13.79 -33.54 6.44
CA GLN A 69 -12.96 -34.75 6.36
C GLN A 69 -12.78 -35.34 7.75
#